data_AF-A0A972JQZ9-F1
#
_entry.id   AF-A0A972JQZ9-F1
#
_cell.length_a   1.000
_cell.length_b   1.000
_cell.length_c   1.000
_cell.angle_alpha   90.00
_cell.angle_beta   90.00
_cell.angle_gamma   90.00
#
_symmetry.space_group_name_H-M   'P 1'
#
loop_
_entity.id
_entity.type
_entity.pdbx_description
1 polymer ?
#
loop_
_entity_poly.entity_id
_entity_poly.type
_entity_poly.pdbx_seq_one_letter_code
_entity_poly.pdbx_strand_id
1 'polypeptide(L)'
;MADLAGFRAYHNARGNSAPTDANDTIAQAALTRGGDYVTDEYVWRFQKQYKDPLPDAVDEAIYEAALLELSIANDGAVALVKGGFWGKTYTPSDAKVLTAVSTIKWEFTGKKGGAQYPVSTKIEGRLRPYILPDVPAVLAV
;
A
#
# COMPACT_ATOMS: atom_id res chain seq x y z
N MET A 1 0.77 1.51 -17.54
CA MET A 1 -0.13 0.74 -16.66
C MET A 1 0.64 -0.47 -16.17
N ALA A 2 0.65 -0.66 -14.86
CA ALA A 2 1.46 -1.65 -14.17
C ALA A 2 1.28 -3.07 -14.74
N ASP A 3 2.41 -3.72 -15.03
CA ASP A 3 2.50 -5.10 -15.52
C ASP A 3 3.49 -5.94 -14.69
N LEU A 4 3.48 -7.26 -14.92
CA LEU A 4 4.32 -8.20 -14.17
C LEU A 4 5.82 -7.99 -14.39
N ALA A 5 6.22 -7.62 -15.62
CA ALA A 5 7.61 -7.35 -15.95
C ALA A 5 8.13 -6.11 -15.22
N GLY A 6 7.36 -5.02 -15.23
CA GLY A 6 7.67 -3.79 -14.51
C GLY A 6 7.67 -4.00 -13.00
N PHE A 7 6.74 -4.80 -12.45
CA PHE A 7 6.71 -5.14 -11.02
C PHE A 7 8.01 -5.81 -10.57
N ARG A 8 8.50 -6.78 -11.34
CA ARG A 8 9.77 -7.48 -11.07
C ARG A 8 10.97 -6.56 -11.23
N ALA A 9 11.06 -5.83 -12.34
CA ALA A 9 12.17 -4.93 -12.61
C ALA A 9 12.28 -3.84 -11.53
N TYR A 10 11.15 -3.27 -11.12
CA TYR A 10 11.06 -2.21 -10.13
C TYR A 10 11.63 -2.64 -8.76
N HIS A 11 11.32 -3.86 -8.30
CA HIS A 11 11.82 -4.36 -7.01
C HIS A 11 13.23 -4.92 -7.09
N ASN A 12 13.62 -5.54 -8.20
CA ASN A 12 15.00 -5.99 -8.42
C ASN A 12 15.99 -4.82 -8.42
N ALA A 13 15.63 -3.70 -9.05
CA ALA A 13 16.43 -2.47 -9.02
C ALA A 13 16.63 -1.92 -7.59
N ARG A 14 15.79 -2.34 -6.64
CA ARG A 14 15.85 -1.96 -5.22
C ARG A 14 16.39 -3.09 -4.33
N GLY A 15 16.93 -4.16 -4.94
CA GLY A 15 17.55 -5.28 -4.23
C GLY A 15 16.55 -6.28 -3.62
N ASN A 16 15.29 -6.27 -4.05
CA ASN A 16 14.27 -7.20 -3.56
C ASN A 16 13.82 -8.14 -4.69
N SER A 17 14.25 -9.41 -4.60
CA SER A 17 13.93 -10.46 -5.57
C SER A 17 12.60 -11.17 -5.30
N ALA A 18 11.89 -10.87 -4.21
CA ALA A 18 10.69 -11.61 -3.82
C ALA A 18 9.62 -11.71 -4.94
N PRO A 19 9.35 -10.66 -5.75
CA PRO A 19 8.44 -10.77 -6.90
C PRO A 19 8.95 -11.66 -8.05
N THR A 20 10.27 -11.80 -8.18
CA THR A 20 10.90 -12.67 -9.17
C THR A 20 10.95 -14.12 -8.68
N ASP A 21 11.16 -14.32 -7.39
CA ASP A 21 11.20 -15.64 -6.76
C ASP A 21 9.80 -16.26 -6.60
N ALA A 22 8.76 -15.42 -6.56
CA ALA A 22 7.37 -15.86 -6.59
C ALA A 22 6.96 -16.37 -7.97
N ASN A 23 6.13 -17.42 -7.98
CA ASN A 23 5.54 -17.93 -9.23
C ASN A 23 4.66 -16.85 -9.91
N ASP A 24 4.54 -16.94 -11.24
CA ASP A 24 3.80 -15.94 -12.03
C ASP A 24 2.35 -15.80 -11.59
N THR A 25 1.69 -16.89 -11.22
CA THR A 25 0.29 -16.88 -10.76
C THR A 25 0.09 -16.06 -9.48
N ILE A 26 0.96 -16.25 -8.49
CA ILE A 26 0.92 -15.54 -7.20
C ILE A 26 1.32 -14.08 -7.41
N ALA A 27 2.40 -13.83 -8.16
CA ALA A 27 2.87 -12.47 -8.44
C ALA A 27 1.82 -11.66 -9.21
N GLN A 28 1.16 -12.27 -10.20
CA GLN A 28 0.07 -11.63 -10.95
C GLN A 28 -1.16 -11.39 -10.06
N ALA A 29 -1.55 -12.33 -9.22
CA ALA A 29 -2.68 -12.15 -8.31
C ALA A 29 -2.42 -11.04 -7.27
N ALA A 30 -1.18 -10.95 -6.78
CA ALA A 30 -0.76 -9.86 -5.89
C ALA A 30 -0.77 -8.50 -6.60
N LEU A 31 -0.33 -8.46 -7.87
CA LEU A 31 -0.38 -7.26 -8.70
C LEU A 31 -1.82 -6.76 -8.90
N THR A 32 -2.74 -7.66 -9.24
CA THR A 32 -4.16 -7.32 -9.39
C THR A 32 -4.73 -6.73 -8.10
N ARG A 33 -4.56 -7.42 -6.95
CA ARG A 33 -5.11 -6.94 -5.68
C ARG A 33 -4.46 -5.64 -5.19
N GLY A 34 -3.16 -5.46 -5.43
CA GLY A 34 -2.47 -4.19 -5.18
C GLY A 34 -2.99 -3.06 -6.06
N GLY A 35 -3.29 -3.36 -7.33
CA GLY A 35 -3.92 -2.45 -8.28
C GLY A 35 -5.32 -2.01 -7.86
N ASP A 36 -6.15 -2.96 -7.45
CA ASP A 36 -7.50 -2.70 -6.95
C ASP A 36 -7.45 -1.75 -5.75
N TYR A 37 -6.58 -2.05 -4.76
CA TYR A 37 -6.39 -1.17 -3.59
C TYR A 37 -5.98 0.26 -3.97
N VAL A 38 -4.98 0.44 -4.85
CA VAL A 38 -4.53 1.78 -5.25
C VAL A 38 -5.63 2.53 -5.98
N THR A 39 -6.39 1.84 -6.83
CA THR A 39 -7.48 2.45 -7.60
C THR A 39 -8.63 2.87 -6.69
N ASP A 40 -9.06 1.97 -5.82
CA ASP A 40 -10.23 2.12 -4.94
C ASP A 40 -9.97 3.05 -3.77
N GLU A 41 -8.73 3.22 -3.30
CA GLU A 41 -8.41 4.10 -2.18
C GLU A 41 -7.88 5.46 -2.62
N TYR A 42 -7.08 5.52 -3.69
CA TYR A 42 -6.34 6.73 -4.07
C TYR A 42 -6.84 7.36 -5.38
N VAL A 43 -6.91 6.59 -6.47
CA VAL A 43 -7.16 7.15 -7.82
C VAL A 43 -8.50 7.88 -7.88
N TRP A 44 -9.54 7.38 -7.19
CA TRP A 44 -10.84 8.07 -7.15
C TRP A 44 -10.75 9.47 -6.50
N ARG A 45 -9.82 9.66 -5.55
CA ARG A 45 -9.57 10.91 -4.81
C ARG A 45 -8.68 11.88 -5.57
N PHE A 46 -8.08 11.48 -6.70
CA PHE A 46 -7.22 12.36 -7.47
C PHE A 46 -7.97 13.60 -7.96
N GLN A 47 -7.24 14.70 -8.09
CA GLN A 47 -7.75 15.89 -8.75
C GLN A 47 -8.00 15.61 -10.22
N LYS A 48 -8.97 16.34 -10.79
CA LYS A 48 -9.45 16.09 -12.15
C LYS A 48 -8.31 16.14 -13.19
N GLN A 49 -7.32 17.02 -13.03
CA GLN A 49 -6.20 17.12 -13.98
C GLN A 49 -5.24 15.92 -13.96
N TYR A 50 -5.32 15.03 -12.95
CA TYR A 50 -4.47 13.84 -12.83
C TYR A 50 -5.25 12.54 -13.05
N LYS A 51 -6.52 12.61 -13.47
CA LYS A 51 -7.34 11.42 -13.74
C LYS A 51 -7.12 10.85 -15.14
N ASP A 52 -6.64 11.67 -16.09
CA ASP A 52 -6.37 11.24 -17.46
C ASP A 52 -5.37 12.20 -18.15
N PRO A 53 -4.14 11.76 -18.46
CA PRO A 53 -3.57 10.45 -18.13
C PRO A 53 -3.24 10.33 -16.64
N LEU A 54 -3.22 9.10 -16.12
CA LEU A 54 -2.75 8.83 -14.76
C LEU A 54 -1.25 9.08 -14.65
N PRO A 55 -0.75 9.63 -13.52
CA PRO A 55 0.68 9.79 -13.27
C PRO A 55 1.42 8.45 -13.23
N ASP A 56 2.68 8.41 -13.68
CA ASP A 56 3.55 7.22 -13.57
C ASP A 56 3.72 6.74 -12.11
N ALA A 57 3.57 7.66 -11.15
CA ALA A 57 3.57 7.37 -9.72
C ALA A 57 2.47 6.36 -9.31
N VAL A 58 1.40 6.23 -10.10
CA VAL A 58 0.36 5.20 -9.89
C VAL A 58 0.94 3.81 -10.12
N ASP A 59 1.64 3.58 -11.23
CA ASP A 59 2.22 2.27 -11.53
C ASP A 59 3.24 1.87 -10.46
N GLU A 60 4.08 2.82 -10.03
CA GLU A 60 5.02 2.55 -8.94
C GLU A 60 4.31 2.27 -7.59
N ALA A 61 3.20 2.95 -7.30
CA ALA A 61 2.40 2.70 -6.09
C ALA A 61 1.75 1.31 -6.13
N ILE A 62 1.25 0.89 -7.30
CA ILE A 62 0.72 -0.46 -7.53
C ILE A 62 1.79 -1.51 -7.26
N TYR A 63 3.03 -1.30 -7.72
CA TYR A 63 4.14 -2.23 -7.44
C TYR A 63 4.46 -2.34 -5.95
N GLU A 64 4.37 -1.26 -5.17
CA GLU A 64 4.54 -1.33 -3.71
C GLU A 64 3.38 -2.06 -3.04
N ALA A 65 2.14 -1.79 -3.45
CA ALA A 65 0.95 -2.46 -2.93
C ALA A 65 0.97 -3.97 -3.22
N ALA A 66 1.41 -4.35 -4.41
CA ALA A 66 1.59 -5.73 -4.83
C ALA A 66 2.65 -6.45 -4.00
N LEU A 67 3.76 -5.79 -3.67
CA LEU A 67 4.77 -6.39 -2.79
C LEU A 67 4.24 -6.61 -1.37
N LEU A 68 3.47 -5.67 -0.82
CA LEU A 68 2.85 -5.85 0.50
C LEU A 68 1.91 -7.05 0.50
N GLU A 69 1.08 -7.18 -0.53
CA GLU A 69 0.21 -8.33 -0.72
C GLU A 69 1.00 -9.65 -0.84
N LEU A 70 2.11 -9.64 -1.58
CA LEU A 70 2.99 -10.80 -1.75
C LEU A 70 3.73 -11.18 -0.46
N SER A 71 4.14 -10.21 0.35
CA SER A 71 4.96 -10.44 1.55
C SER A 71 4.24 -11.29 2.60
N ILE A 72 2.91 -11.25 2.64
CA ILE A 72 2.09 -12.05 3.55
C ILE A 72 1.83 -13.47 3.02
N ALA A 73 2.01 -13.69 1.71
CA ALA A 73 1.84 -15.00 1.09
C ALA A 73 2.97 -16.00 1.41
N ASN A 74 4.11 -15.53 1.93
CA ASN A 74 5.31 -16.34 2.13
C ASN A 74 5.44 -17.01 3.51
N ASP A 75 4.45 -16.85 4.41
CA ASP A 75 4.48 -17.47 5.76
C ASP A 75 4.01 -18.94 5.77
N GLY A 76 4.34 -19.70 4.72
CA GLY A 76 4.20 -21.17 4.67
C GLY A 76 2.79 -21.73 4.46
N ALA A 77 1.75 -20.92 4.33
CA ALA A 77 0.39 -21.39 4.04
C ALA A 77 -0.09 -20.87 2.69
N VAL A 78 -0.41 -21.81 1.78
CA VAL A 78 -1.06 -21.61 0.47
C VAL A 78 -1.94 -20.36 0.43
N ALA A 79 -1.35 -19.26 -0.02
CA ALA A 79 -1.88 -17.90 0.04
C ALA A 79 -2.84 -17.55 -1.12
N LEU A 80 -3.35 -18.58 -1.81
CA LEU A 80 -4.26 -18.39 -2.93
C LEU A 80 -5.71 -18.13 -2.48
N VAL A 81 -6.05 -18.35 -1.21
CA VAL A 81 -7.45 -18.29 -0.73
C VAL A 81 -7.66 -17.48 0.57
N LYS A 82 -6.64 -17.34 1.42
CA LYS A 82 -6.71 -16.41 2.56
C LYS A 82 -6.36 -15.02 2.05
N GLY A 83 -7.37 -14.14 1.91
CA GLY A 83 -7.18 -12.74 1.52
C GLY A 83 -5.95 -12.16 2.20
N GLY A 84 -4.98 -11.70 1.40
CA GLY A 84 -3.63 -11.39 1.84
C GLY A 84 -3.55 -10.16 2.74
N PHE A 85 -2.61 -9.28 2.48
CA PHE A 85 -2.45 -8.04 3.25
C PHE A 85 -3.74 -7.22 3.28
N TRP A 86 -4.45 -7.14 2.15
CA TRP A 86 -5.68 -6.35 2.03
C TRP A 86 -6.93 -7.07 2.55
N GLY A 87 -6.89 -8.39 2.73
CA GLY A 87 -8.01 -9.18 3.26
C GLY A 87 -8.01 -9.32 4.79
N LYS A 88 -6.97 -8.84 5.46
CA LYS A 88 -6.87 -8.88 6.92
C LYS A 88 -7.71 -7.77 7.55
N THR A 89 -8.64 -8.16 8.42
CA THR A 89 -9.34 -7.22 9.29
C THR A 89 -8.40 -6.77 10.40
N TYR A 90 -7.98 -5.50 10.35
CA TYR A 90 -7.22 -4.88 11.43
C TYR A 90 -8.20 -4.47 12.52
N THR A 91 -8.03 -5.08 13.69
CA THR A 91 -8.79 -4.72 14.88
C THR A 91 -8.11 -3.56 15.58
N PRO A 92 -8.83 -2.75 16.37
CA PRO A 92 -8.20 -1.72 17.17
C PRO A 92 -7.07 -2.28 18.07
N SER A 93 -7.18 -3.53 18.55
CA SER A 93 -6.11 -4.20 19.30
C SER A 93 -4.78 -4.37 18.55
N ASP A 94 -4.79 -4.30 17.22
CA ASP A 94 -3.59 -4.39 16.39
C ASP A 94 -2.86 -3.04 16.25
N ALA A 95 -3.52 -1.93 16.59
CA ALA A 95 -2.92 -0.59 16.55
C ALA A 95 -2.00 -0.38 17.77
N LYS A 96 -0.69 -0.36 17.52
CA LYS A 96 0.34 -0.07 18.54
C LYS A 96 0.93 1.31 18.29
N VAL A 97 0.93 2.16 19.32
CA VAL A 97 1.63 3.46 19.31
C VAL A 97 2.87 3.36 20.20
N LEU A 98 4.02 3.82 19.71
CA LEU A 98 5.26 3.85 20.47
C LEU A 98 5.20 5.00 21.49
N THR A 99 5.00 4.66 22.76
CA THR A 99 4.89 5.66 23.84
C THR A 99 6.17 5.82 24.68
N ALA A 100 7.13 4.87 24.61
CA ALA A 100 8.47 4.97 25.22
C ALA A 100 9.46 3.90 24.69
N VAL A 101 10.78 4.12 24.86
CA VAL A 101 11.86 3.17 24.51
C VAL A 101 12.58 2.70 25.78
N SER A 102 12.15 1.56 26.35
CA SER A 102 12.81 0.68 27.37
C SER A 102 11.78 -0.42 27.79
N THR A 103 11.87 -1.06 28.97
CA THR A 103 11.08 -2.20 29.50
C THR A 103 9.61 -2.22 29.05
N ILE A 104 9.31 -3.00 28.01
CA ILE A 104 8.11 -2.82 27.18
C ILE A 104 6.87 -3.45 27.82
N LYS A 105 5.82 -2.65 27.99
CA LYS A 105 4.42 -3.07 28.18
C LYS A 105 3.57 -2.42 27.09
N TRP A 106 2.61 -3.16 26.54
CA TRP A 106 1.72 -2.69 25.47
C TRP A 106 0.40 -2.22 26.07
N GLU A 107 0.00 -0.98 25.79
CA GLU A 107 -1.32 -0.47 26.13
C GLU A 107 -1.98 0.17 24.91
N PHE A 108 -3.26 -0.09 24.74
CA PHE A 108 -4.06 0.34 23.60
C PHE A 108 -4.57 1.76 23.80
N THR A 109 -4.33 2.66 22.84
CA THR A 109 -4.69 4.09 22.94
C THR A 109 -5.86 4.51 22.04
N GLY A 110 -6.57 3.56 21.40
CA GLY A 110 -7.66 3.87 20.47
C GLY A 110 -9.04 4.00 21.13
N LYS A 111 -9.96 4.70 20.49
CA LYS A 111 -11.39 4.63 20.81
C LYS A 111 -11.94 3.31 20.22
N LYS A 112 -12.65 2.49 21.01
CA LYS A 112 -13.34 1.31 20.49
C LYS A 112 -14.39 1.76 19.46
N GLY A 113 -14.15 1.45 18.19
CA GLY A 113 -15.09 1.71 17.09
C GLY A 113 -14.47 2.56 15.98
N GLY A 114 -14.34 1.95 14.80
CA GLY A 114 -13.80 2.52 13.56
C GLY A 114 -13.13 1.42 12.77
N ALA A 115 -13.55 1.20 11.51
CA ALA A 115 -12.82 0.30 10.62
C ALA A 115 -11.44 0.92 10.35
N GLN A 116 -10.37 0.20 10.67
CA GLN A 116 -9.01 0.59 10.32
C GLN A 116 -8.61 -0.18 9.07
N TYR A 117 -8.16 0.55 8.05
CA TYR A 117 -7.58 -0.04 6.84
C TYR A 117 -6.07 0.08 6.93
N PRO A 118 -5.32 -0.94 6.48
CA PRO A 118 -3.88 -0.83 6.42
C PRO A 118 -3.50 0.26 5.41
N VAL A 119 -2.57 1.15 5.82
CA VAL A 119 -2.03 2.21 4.97
C VAL A 119 -0.52 2.08 4.89
N SER A 120 0.03 2.31 3.70
CA SER A 120 1.48 2.33 3.48
C SER A 120 1.95 3.78 3.40
N THR A 121 2.80 4.20 4.34
CA THR A 121 3.38 5.57 4.35
C THR A 121 4.15 5.89 3.07
N LYS A 122 4.70 4.87 2.40
CA LYS A 122 5.39 5.01 1.11
C LYS A 122 4.41 5.26 -0.04
N ILE A 123 3.29 4.55 -0.08
CA ILE A 123 2.22 4.77 -1.07
C ILE A 123 1.58 6.15 -0.85
N GLU A 124 1.28 6.48 0.40
CA GLU A 124 0.79 7.80 0.81
C GLU A 124 1.73 8.92 0.36
N GLY A 125 3.02 8.83 0.72
CA GLY A 125 4.00 9.85 0.35
C GLY A 125 4.11 10.06 -1.17
N ARG A 126 3.94 8.99 -1.95
CA ARG A 126 3.99 9.02 -3.41
C ARG A 126 2.72 9.60 -4.04
N LEU A 127 1.54 9.25 -3.54
CA LEU A 127 0.26 9.60 -4.17
C LEU A 127 -0.39 10.87 -3.61
N ARG A 128 0.00 11.30 -2.40
CA ARG A 128 -0.53 12.50 -1.74
C ARG A 128 -0.50 13.77 -2.58
N PRO A 129 0.55 14.07 -3.38
CA PRO A 129 0.58 15.26 -4.24
C PRO A 129 -0.55 15.35 -5.25
N TYR A 130 -1.16 14.22 -5.63
CA TYR A 130 -2.25 14.18 -6.62
C TYR A 130 -3.64 14.29 -5.99
N ILE A 131 -3.74 14.19 -4.66
CA ILE A 131 -5.00 14.19 -3.90
C ILE A 131 -5.25 15.57 -3.28
N LEU A 132 -4.26 16.17 -2.62
CA LEU A 132 -4.43 17.45 -1.94
C LEU A 132 -4.19 18.63 -2.90
N PRO A 133 -4.96 19.73 -2.78
CA PRO A 133 -4.63 20.96 -3.50
C PRO A 133 -3.23 21.39 -3.11
N ASP A 134 -2.44 21.81 -4.10
CA ASP A 134 -1.20 22.53 -3.87
C ASP A 134 -1.61 23.85 -3.19
N VAL A 135 -1.51 23.92 -1.87
CA VAL A 135 -1.81 25.16 -1.14
C VAL A 135 -0.49 25.89 -0.97
N PRO A 136 -0.19 26.93 -1.76
CA PRO A 136 0.79 27.91 -1.33
C PRO A 136 0.20 28.61 -0.10
N ALA A 137 0.61 28.17 1.08
CA ALA A 137 0.45 28.97 2.28
C ALA A 137 1.41 30.16 2.16
N VAL A 138 0.97 31.29 1.59
CA VAL A 138 1.37 32.67 1.94
C VAL A 138 0.64 33.70 1.04
N LEU A 139 -0.15 34.55 1.73
CA LEU A 139 -0.68 35.90 1.43
C LEU A 139 -1.33 36.21 0.06
N ALA A 140 -2.66 36.31 0.07
CA ALA A 140 -3.36 37.42 -0.59
C ALA A 140 -4.18 38.15 0.50
N VAL A 141 -3.57 39.18 1.10
CA VAL A 141 -4.25 40.26 1.84
C VAL A 141 -3.82 41.55 1.17
#